data_AF-A0A401QDR0-F1
#
_entry.id   AF-A0A401QDR0-F1
#
_cell.length_a   1.000
_cell.length_b   1.000
_cell.length_c   1.000
_cell.angle_alpha   90.00
_cell.angle_beta   90.00
_cell.angle_gamma   90.00
#
_symmetry.space_group_name_H-M   'P 1'
#
loop_
_entity.id
_entity.type
_entity.pdbx_description
1 polymer ?
#
loop_
_entity_poly.entity_id
_entity_poly.type
_entity_poly.pdbx_seq_one_letter_code
_entity_poly.pdbx_strand_id
1 'polypeptide(L)' 'FLAVPELMPFRLTHQFLNLMLPMKESGLLYSTMVHGLRAFRLDPDLLLSTMDVFVKEPSLDWKVT' A
#
# COMPACT_ATOMS: atom_id res chain seq x y z
N PHE A 1 5.09 1.97 -18.52
CA PHE A 1 4.70 3.12 -17.69
C PHE A 1 3.34 3.62 -18.15
N LEU A 2 2.50 4.09 -17.21
CA LEU A 2 1.16 4.58 -17.55
C LEU A 2 1.24 5.92 -18.28
N ALA A 3 0.40 6.11 -19.29
CA ALA A 3 0.29 7.38 -20.01
C ALA A 3 -0.25 8.51 -19.12
N VAL A 4 -1.14 8.16 -18.18
CA VAL A 4 -1.61 9.05 -17.12
C VAL A 4 -1.10 8.49 -15.78
N PRO A 5 -0.28 9.24 -15.03
CA PRO A 5 0.28 8.75 -13.78
C PRO A 5 -0.78 8.67 -12.68
N GLU A 6 -0.59 7.71 -11.78
CA GLU A 6 -1.34 7.65 -10.53
C GLU A 6 -0.70 8.60 -9.51
N LEU A 7 -1.48 9.56 -9.01
CA LEU A 7 -1.01 10.58 -8.07
C LEU A 7 -1.36 10.27 -6.61
N MET A 8 -2.19 9.26 -6.36
CA MET A 8 -2.60 8.82 -5.02
C MET A 8 -1.97 7.47 -4.67
N PRO A 9 -1.52 7.26 -3.42
CA PRO A 9 -0.86 6.02 -3.02
C PRO A 9 -1.82 4.84 -2.82
N PHE A 10 -3.09 5.11 -2.53
CA PHE A 10 -4.15 4.11 -2.39
C PHE A 10 -5.51 4.74 -2.64
N ARG A 11 -6.51 3.91 -2.95
CA ARG A 11 -7.87 4.37 -3.25
C ARG A 11 -8.66 4.56 -1.94
N LEU A 12 -8.80 5.81 -1.53
CA LEU A 12 -9.74 6.21 -0.47
C LEU A 12 -10.72 7.25 -1.02
N THR A 13 -11.91 6.80 -1.38
CA THR A 13 -12.95 7.65 -1.99
C THR A 13 -14.04 8.02 -0.99
N HIS A 14 -14.92 8.94 -1.40
CA HIS A 14 -16.06 9.38 -0.61
C HIS A 14 -16.96 8.22 -0.12
N GLN A 15 -17.07 7.13 -0.89
CA GLN A 15 -17.86 5.95 -0.49
C GLN A 15 -17.30 5.30 0.79
N PHE A 16 -15.97 5.19 0.89
CA PHE A 16 -15.30 4.66 2.08
C PHE A 16 -15.42 5.63 3.26
N LEU A 17 -15.29 6.93 3.02
CA LEU A 17 -15.41 7.93 4.08
C LEU A 17 -16.83 8.00 4.65
N ASN A 18 -17.85 7.90 3.80
CA ASN A 18 -19.24 7.93 4.22
C ASN A 18 -19.62 6.73 5.08
N LEU A 19 -19.06 5.55 4.81
CA LEU A 19 -19.26 4.36 5.63
C LEU A 19 -18.75 4.56 7.06
N MET A 20 -17.72 5.38 7.24
CA MET A 20 -17.07 5.61 8.53
C MET A 20 -17.71 6.75 9.32
N LEU A 21 -18.79 7.35 8.83
CA LEU A 21 -19.50 8.40 9.56
C LEU A 21 -20.19 7.83 10.82
N PRO A 22 -20.18 8.58 11.94
CA PRO A 22 -19.68 9.96 12.09
C PRO A 22 -18.18 10.06 12.41
N MET A 23 -17.49 8.94 12.62
CA MET A 23 -16.10 8.87 13.11
C MET A 23 -15.03 9.26 12.08
N LYS A 24 -15.39 9.32 10.78
CA LYS A 24 -14.50 9.68 9.65
C LYS A 24 -13.22 8.81 9.61
N GLU A 25 -12.12 9.28 9.01
CA GLU A 25 -10.89 8.50 8.82
C GLU A 25 -9.98 8.39 10.05
N SER A 26 -10.09 9.30 11.03
CA SER A 26 -9.12 9.46 12.13
C SER A 26 -9.25 8.41 13.25
N GLY A 27 -10.28 7.57 13.20
CA GLY A 27 -10.50 6.49 14.16
C GLY A 27 -9.81 5.18 13.75
N LEU A 28 -10.63 4.23 13.29
CA LEU A 28 -10.19 2.87 13.01
C LEU A 28 -9.18 2.79 11.87
N LEU A 29 -9.42 3.50 10.77
CA LEU A 29 -8.56 3.42 9.59
C LEU A 29 -7.16 3.97 9.90
N TYR A 30 -7.10 5.20 10.44
CA TYR A 30 -5.83 5.82 10.81
C TYR A 30 -5.03 4.99 11.81
N SER A 31 -5.65 4.56 12.91
CA SER A 31 -4.96 3.76 13.92
C SER A 31 -4.44 2.44 13.35
N THR A 32 -5.23 1.73 12.55
CA THR A 32 -4.79 0.48 11.90
C THR A 32 -3.61 0.73 10.96
N MET A 33 -3.65 1.80 10.16
CA MET A 33 -2.55 2.15 9.26
C MET A 33 -1.26 2.50 10.02
N VAL A 34 -1.35 3.23 11.13
CA VAL A 34 -0.19 3.58 11.96
C VAL A 34 0.44 2.31 12.56
N HIS A 35 -0.37 1.42 13.13
CA HIS A 35 0.14 0.19 13.74
C HIS A 35 0.70 -0.77 12.68
N GLY A 36 0.03 -0.90 11.53
CA GLY A 36 0.51 -1.72 10.41
C GLY A 36 1.85 -1.21 9.87
N LEU A 37 1.96 0.10 9.60
CA LEU A 37 3.20 0.69 9.12
C LEU A 37 4.34 0.57 10.16
N ARG A 38 4.03 0.73 11.45
CA ARG A 38 5.02 0.54 12.52
C ARG A 38 5.51 -0.91 12.56
N ALA A 39 4.62 -1.89 12.44
CA ALA A 39 4.99 -3.30 12.42
C ALA A 39 5.89 -3.63 11.22
N PHE A 40 5.55 -3.15 10.02
CA PHE A 40 6.37 -3.35 8.82
C PHE A 40 7.75 -2.69 8.90
N ARG A 41 7.87 -1.57 9.64
CA ARG A 41 9.16 -0.86 9.82
C ARG A 41 9.99 -1.37 10.99
N LEU A 42 9.40 -2.14 11.90
CA LEU A 42 10.11 -2.64 13.08
C LEU A 42 11.14 -3.70 12.70
N ASP A 43 10.79 -4.57 11.75
CA ASP A 43 11.68 -5.57 11.17
C ASP A 43 11.51 -5.58 9.64
N PRO A 44 12.11 -4.60 8.94
CA PRO A 44 11.95 -4.46 7.49
C PRO A 44 12.77 -5.49 6.72
N ASP A 45 13.78 -6.12 7.33
CA ASP A 45 14.78 -6.92 6.63
C ASP A 45 14.16 -8.14 5.96
N LEU A 46 13.24 -8.84 6.64
CA LEU A 46 12.51 -9.97 6.07
C LEU A 46 11.64 -9.56 4.88
N LEU A 47 10.98 -8.41 4.97
CA LEU A 47 10.14 -7.89 3.88
C LEU A 47 11.01 -7.48 2.69
N LEU A 48 12.11 -6.75 2.95
CA LEU A 48 13.03 -6.27 1.93
C LEU A 48 13.76 -7.43 1.23
N SER A 49 14.23 -8.44 1.96
CA SER A 49 14.87 -9.61 1.35
C SER A 49 13.91 -10.36 0.45
N THR A 50 12.64 -10.46 0.85
CA THR A 50 11.60 -11.10 0.04
C THR A 50 11.28 -10.29 -1.22
N MET A 51 11.18 -8.96 -1.09
CA MET A 51 10.97 -8.07 -2.24
C MET A 51 12.16 -8.05 -3.20
N ASP A 52 13.39 -8.17 -2.70
CA ASP A 52 14.60 -8.24 -3.51
C ASP A 52 14.63 -9.49 -4.39
N VAL A 53 14.24 -10.65 -3.85
CA VAL A 53 14.07 -11.88 -4.64
C VAL A 53 12.97 -11.70 -5.69
N PHE A 54 11.82 -11.13 -5.31
CA PHE A 54 10.69 -10.91 -6.21
C PHE A 54 11.05 -10.04 -7.43
N VAL A 55 11.75 -8.91 -7.22
CA VAL A 55 12.14 -8.00 -8.32
C VAL A 55 13.19 -8.63 -9.24
N LYS A 56 14.01 -9.55 -8.73
CA LYS A 56 15.04 -10.25 -9.50
C LYS A 56 14.54 -11.53 -10.16
N GLU A 57 13.29 -11.94 -9.90
CA GLU A 57 12.74 -13.16 -10.46
C GLU A 57 12.44 -12.98 -11.97
N PRO A 58 13.02 -13.80 -12.85
CA PRO A 58 12.89 -13.64 -14.31
C PRO A 58 11.49 -13.96 -14.86
N SER A 59 10.61 -14.58 -14.04
CA SER A 59 9.20 -14.78 -14.38
C SER A 59 8.40 -13.47 -14.47
N LEU A 60 8.95 -12.41 -13.87
CA LEU A 60 8.42 -11.04 -13.86
C LEU A 60 9.02 -10.14 -14.95
N ASP A 61 9.75 -10.69 -15.93
CA ASP A 61 10.12 -9.98 -17.16
C ASP A 61 8.83 -9.57 -17.90
N TRP A 62 8.27 -8.46 -17.44
CA TRP A 62 7.06 -7.84 -17.95
C TRP A 62 7.43 -7.23 -19.30
N LYS A 63 7.35 -8.01 -20.36
CA LYS A 63 7.17 -7.42 -21.68
C LYS A 63 5.83 -6.71 -21.66
N VAL A 64 5.87 -5.42 -21.36
CA VAL A 64 4.81 -4.47 -21.75
C VAL A 64 4.68 -4.64 -23.25
N THR A 65 3.69 -5.43 -23.65
CA THR A 65 3.27 -5.58 -25.04
C THR A 65 2.21 -4.54 -25.29
#